data_AF-A0A7J9HM96-F1
#
_entry.id   AF-A0A7J9HM96-F1
#
_cell.length_a   1.000
_cell.length_b   1.000
_cell.length_c   1.000
_cell.angle_alpha   90.00
_cell.angle_beta   90.00
_cell.angle_gamma   90.00
#
_symmetry.space_group_name_H-M   'P 1'
#
loop_
_entity.id
_entity.type
_entity.pdbx_description
1 polymer ?
#
loop_
_entity_poly.entity_id
_entity_poly.type
_entity_poly.pdbx_seq_one_letter_code
_entity_poly.pdbx_strand_id
1 'polypeptide(L)' 'MCIRVIGASNCRYAYIGDVIIAVIKEAVPNTPLERSEMIKV' A
#
# COMPACT_ATOMS: atom_id res chain seq x y z
N MET A 1 -3.18 7.52 -1.83
CA MET A 1 -3.29 7.37 -0.37
C MET A 1 -4.68 6.84 -0.03
N CYS A 2 -4.77 5.52 0.08
CA CYS A 2 -5.78 4.75 0.81
C CYS A 2 -5.04 3.46 1.18
N ILE A 3 -4.86 3.22 2.48
CA ILE A 3 -4.05 2.14 3.04
C ILE A 3 -5.01 1.20 3.75
N ARG A 4 -5.21 0.01 3.19
CA ARG A 4 -6.03 -1.04 3.81
C ARG A 4 -5.08 -2.12 4.29
N VAL A 5 -5.07 -2.36 5.60
CA VAL A 5 -4.32 -3.47 6.21
C VAL A 5 -5.04 -4.77 5.86
N ILE A 6 -4.31 -5.74 5.30
CA ILE A 6 -4.85 -7.06 4.99
C ILE A 6 -4.70 -7.94 6.23
N GLY A 7 -5.76 -8.67 6.60
CA GLY A 7 -5.73 -9.63 7.71
C GLY A 7 -6.37 -9.16 9.00
N ALA A 8 -6.75 -7.89 9.12
CA ALA A 8 -7.50 -7.41 10.28
C ALA A 8 -8.79 -6.73 9.83
N SER A 9 -9.92 -7.33 10.18
CA SER A 9 -11.26 -7.02 9.65
C SER A 9 -11.71 -5.57 9.83
N ASN A 10 -11.01 -4.75 10.64
CA ASN A 10 -11.19 -3.31 10.77
C ASN A 10 -9.94 -2.59 11.32
N CYS A 11 -8.71 -3.07 11.05
CA CYS A 11 -7.53 -2.36 11.53
C CYS A 11 -7.38 -1.00 10.84
N ARG A 12 -7.34 0.05 11.64
CA ARG A 12 -6.94 1.40 11.22
C ARG A 12 -5.41 1.58 11.24
N TYR A 13 -4.69 0.68 11.91
CA TYR A 13 -3.25 0.74 12.08
C TYR A 13 -2.62 -0.62 11.76
N ALA A 14 -1.46 -0.57 11.12
CA ALA A 14 -0.60 -1.72 10.91
C ALA A 14 0.57 -1.65 11.89
N TYR A 15 0.99 -2.81 12.40
CA TYR A 15 2.23 -2.97 13.15
C TYR A 15 3.35 -3.43 12.22
N ILE A 16 4.59 -3.35 12.72
CA ILE A 16 5.76 -3.84 11.97
C ILE A 16 5.57 -5.34 11.71
N GLY A 17 5.57 -5.73 10.44
CA GLY A 17 5.33 -7.11 9.99
C GLY A 17 3.95 -7.38 9.40
N ASP A 18 3.02 -6.42 9.46
CA ASP A 18 1.71 -6.52 8.83
C ASP A 18 1.75 -6.19 7.33
N VAL A 19 1.02 -6.98 6.54
CA VAL A 19 0.91 -6.75 5.09
C VAL A 19 -0.17 -5.72 4.81
N ILE A 20 0.19 -4.65 4.09
CA ILE A 20 -0.73 -3.56 3.75
C ILE A 20 -0.91 -3.43 2.23
N ILE A 21 -2.12 -3.07 1.81
CA ILE A 21 -2.37 -2.59 0.45
C ILE A 21 -2.27 -1.07 0.45
N ALA A 22 -1.36 -0.54 -0.36
CA ALA A 22 -1.18 0.89 -0.57
C ALA A 22 -1.35 1.24 -2.05
N VAL A 23 -1.86 2.45 -2.31
CA VAL A 23 -1.96 3.02 -3.66
C VAL A 23 -0.85 4.06 -3.86
N ILE A 24 -0.08 3.91 -4.92
CA ILE A 24 1.03 4.81 -5.28
C ILE A 24 0.47 6.17 -5.70
N LYS A 25 0.82 7.23 -4.95
CA LYS A 25 0.40 8.61 -5.26
C LYS A 25 1.31 9.24 -6.33
N GLU A 26 2.61 9.01 -6.21
CA GLU A 26 3.63 9.48 -7.13
C GLU A 26 4.67 8.37 -7.32
N ALA A 27 5.04 8.13 -8.57
CA ALA A 27 6.09 7.18 -8.96
C ALA A 27 7.25 7.96 -9.58
N VAL A 28 8.48 7.47 -9.35
CA VAL A 28 9.69 8.03 -9.96
C VAL A 28 9.79 7.53 -11.41
N PRO A 29 10.04 8.41 -12.41
CA PRO A 29 10.23 7.97 -13.79
C PRO A 29 11.44 7.02 -13.87
N ASN A 30 11.30 5.88 -14.57
CA ASN A 30 12.19 4.71 -14.62
C ASN A 30 12.01 3.64 -13.54
N THR A 31 11.04 3.77 -12.64
CA THR A 31 10.58 2.60 -11.87
C THR A 31 9.52 1.84 -12.68
N PRO A 32 9.41 0.51 -12.52
CA PRO A 32 8.35 -0.28 -13.14
C PRO A 32 6.96 -0.02 -12.52
N LEU A 33 6.84 1.01 -11.66
CA LEU A 33 5.65 1.29 -10.86
C LEU A 33 4.84 2.41 -11.50
N GLU A 34 3.56 2.17 -11.71
CA GLU A 34 2.64 3.16 -12.29
C GLU A 34 1.95 3.99 -11.21
N ARG A 35 1.57 5.24 -11.56
CA ARG A 35 0.72 6.05 -10.68
C ARG A 35 -0.64 5.37 -10.53
N SER A 36 -1.11 5.24 -9.29
CA SER A 36 -2.35 4.57 -8.90
C SER A 36 -2.31 3.03 -8.93
N GLU A 37 -1.15 2.42 -9.16
CA GLU A 37 -0.99 0.98 -9.01
C GLU A 37 -1.13 0.57 -7.53
N MET A 38 -1.75 -0.59 -7.29
CA MET A 38 -1.91 -1.17 -5.94
C MET A 38 -0.75 -2.10 -5.65
N ILE A 39 -0.01 -1.80 -4.58
CA ILE A 39 1.10 -2.61 -4.11
C ILE A 39 0.79 -3.25 -2.76
N LYS A 40 1.40 -4.41 -2.52
CA LYS A 40 1.43 -5.09 -1.22
C LYS A 40 2.82 -4.92 -0.64
N VAL A 41 2.91 -4.36 0.57
CA VAL A 41 4.15 -4.22 1.37
C VAL A 41 4.01 -5.14 2.57
#